data_AF-A0A523BCZ1-F1
#
_entry.id   AF-A0A523BCZ1-F1
#
_cell.length_a   1.000
_cell.length_b   1.000
_cell.length_c   1.000
_cell.angle_alpha   90.00
_cell.angle_beta   90.00
_cell.angle_gamma   90.00
#
_symmetry.space_group_name_H-M   'P 1'
#
loop_
_entity.id
_entity.type
_entity.pdbx_description
1 polymer ?
#
loop_
_entity_poly.entity_id
_entity_poly.type
_entity_poly.pdbx_seq_one_letter_code
_entity_poly.pdbx_strand_id
1 'polypeptide(L)'
;MESNKVEARLHGSRVLVWSKEDGARLYRSGFYGKLINVSKPKDISEINTYLELSLLEANYLLEKGLITVKTGKRVLSREQLLRLSKKQYRLFEELYAVYKDLRDKGYVVRPALKFGADFAVYQYGPGIDHAPFIVHVLPNSAEIDPVEIVRAGRLSHTVRKKFVLATFDEVQKKTVYYMFDWWKA
;
A
#
# COMPACT_ATOMS: atom_id res chain seq x y z
N MET A 1 18.88 -23.48 5.98
CA MET A 1 18.04 -22.60 6.84
C MET A 1 16.66 -22.56 6.20
N GLU A 2 15.69 -23.24 6.81
CA GLU A 2 14.31 -23.24 6.30
C GLU A 2 13.82 -21.79 6.18
N SER A 3 13.43 -21.41 4.97
CA SER A 3 12.93 -20.07 4.70
C SER A 3 11.65 -19.85 5.50
N ASN A 4 11.70 -19.00 6.53
CA ASN A 4 10.60 -18.65 7.46
C ASN A 4 9.50 -17.79 6.77
N LYS A 5 9.10 -18.21 5.57
CA LYS A 5 8.13 -17.51 4.70
C LYS A 5 6.73 -17.78 5.20
N VAL A 6 5.96 -16.71 5.33
CA VAL A 6 4.55 -16.79 5.71
C VAL A 6 3.74 -17.42 4.57
N GLU A 7 2.95 -18.44 4.87
CA GLU A 7 1.96 -18.97 3.92
C GLU A 7 0.73 -18.04 3.88
N ALA A 8 0.37 -17.58 2.69
CA ALA A 8 -0.83 -16.81 2.44
C ALA A 8 -1.68 -17.46 1.33
N ARG A 9 -3.00 -17.28 1.38
CA ARG A 9 -3.95 -17.89 0.44
C ARG A 9 -4.75 -16.84 -0.30
N LEU A 10 -4.77 -16.91 -1.61
CA LEU A 10 -5.60 -16.07 -2.47
C LEU A 10 -7.07 -16.51 -2.37
N HIS A 11 -7.95 -15.57 -2.04
CA HIS A 11 -9.40 -15.72 -2.05
C HIS A 11 -10.04 -14.51 -2.73
N GLY A 12 -10.61 -14.71 -3.93
CA GLY A 12 -11.08 -13.61 -4.77
C GLY A 12 -9.95 -12.63 -5.11
N SER A 13 -10.10 -11.37 -4.72
CA SER A 13 -9.12 -10.29 -4.91
C SER A 13 -8.30 -9.95 -3.66
N ARG A 14 -8.30 -10.85 -2.67
CA ARG A 14 -7.60 -10.69 -1.38
C ARG A 14 -6.69 -11.87 -1.07
N VAL A 15 -5.62 -11.62 -0.33
CA VAL A 15 -4.66 -12.65 0.10
C VAL A 15 -4.69 -12.75 1.62
N LEU A 16 -5.07 -13.90 2.15
CA LEU A 16 -5.31 -14.12 3.57
C LEU A 16 -4.16 -14.89 4.22
N VAL A 17 -3.68 -14.41 5.36
CA VAL A 17 -2.77 -15.11 6.25
C VAL A 17 -3.57 -15.67 7.43
N TRP A 18 -3.74 -16.99 7.43
CA TRP A 18 -4.54 -17.70 8.44
C TRP A 18 -3.75 -18.00 9.72
N SER A 19 -2.42 -17.98 9.68
CA SER A 19 -1.60 -18.04 10.88
C SER A 19 -1.65 -16.67 11.57
N LYS A 20 -2.22 -16.62 12.78
CA LYS A 20 -2.33 -15.37 13.55
C LYS A 20 -0.95 -14.83 13.95
N GLU A 21 -0.03 -15.73 14.27
CA GLU A 21 1.35 -15.37 14.61
C GLU A 21 2.10 -14.78 13.40
N ASP A 22 2.00 -15.42 12.23
CA ASP A 22 2.61 -14.89 11.01
C ASP A 22 1.97 -13.57 10.56
N GLY A 23 0.64 -13.47 10.69
CA GLY A 23 -0.10 -12.24 10.43
C GLY A 23 0.35 -11.10 11.35
N ALA A 24 0.51 -11.38 12.64
CA ALA A 24 1.04 -10.43 13.60
C ALA A 24 2.49 -10.05 13.29
N ARG A 25 3.34 -11.01 12.88
CA ARG A 25 4.73 -10.77 12.46
C ARG A 25 4.80 -9.81 11.28
N LEU A 26 4.03 -10.06 10.22
CA LEU A 26 3.94 -9.16 9.07
C LEU A 26 3.43 -7.78 9.48
N TYR A 27 2.36 -7.70 10.26
CA TYR A 27 1.81 -6.42 10.70
C TYR A 27 2.81 -5.62 11.54
N ARG A 28 3.51 -6.24 12.50
CA ARG A 28 4.54 -5.59 13.33
C ARG A 28 5.74 -5.11 12.51
N SER A 29 6.11 -5.83 11.46
CA SER A 29 7.29 -5.51 10.65
C SER A 29 7.15 -4.24 9.79
N GLY A 30 5.92 -3.75 9.58
CA GLY A 30 5.72 -2.58 8.72
C GLY A 30 4.26 -2.21 8.45
N PHE A 31 3.32 -2.60 9.30
CA PHE A 31 1.89 -2.37 9.13
C PHE A 31 1.36 -2.85 7.77
N TYR A 32 1.81 -4.02 7.32
CA TYR A 32 1.25 -4.67 6.14
C TYR A 32 -0.14 -5.22 6.46
N GLY A 33 -1.08 -5.08 5.52
CA GLY A 33 -2.40 -5.70 5.57
C GLY A 33 -3.36 -5.07 6.56
N LYS A 34 -4.58 -5.61 6.60
CA LYS A 34 -5.64 -5.24 7.52
C LYS A 34 -5.89 -6.40 8.46
N LEU A 35 -5.88 -6.12 9.76
CA LEU A 35 -6.26 -7.08 10.77
C LEU A 35 -7.77 -7.34 10.67
N ILE A 36 -8.16 -8.61 10.53
CA ILE A 36 -9.57 -8.99 10.44
C ILE A 36 -10.23 -8.75 11.80
N ASN A 37 -11.41 -8.13 11.80
CA ASN A 37 -12.19 -7.74 12.99
C ASN A 37 -11.50 -6.75 13.95
N VAL A 38 -10.38 -6.13 13.54
CA VAL A 38 -9.68 -5.11 14.35
C VAL A 38 -9.41 -3.88 13.50
N SER A 39 -10.14 -2.79 13.74
CA SER A 39 -9.96 -1.54 12.98
C SER A 39 -8.66 -0.80 13.33
N LYS A 40 -8.29 -0.79 14.61
CA LYS A 40 -7.03 -0.22 15.13
C LYS A 40 -6.61 -1.01 16.37
N PRO A 41 -5.46 -1.71 16.36
CA PRO A 41 -4.96 -2.37 17.57
C PRO A 41 -4.56 -1.30 18.60
N LYS A 42 -4.95 -1.48 19.86
CA LYS A 42 -4.50 -0.62 20.97
C LYS A 42 -3.05 -0.91 21.33
N ASP A 43 -2.71 -2.20 21.36
CA ASP A 43 -1.35 -2.69 21.46
C ASP A 43 -1.06 -3.63 20.27
N ILE A 44 0.04 -3.35 19.56
CA ILE A 44 0.51 -4.12 18.42
C ILE A 44 1.18 -5.43 18.91
N SER A 45 1.65 -5.47 20.16
CA SER A 45 2.21 -6.66 20.80
C SER A 45 1.15 -7.74 21.02
N GLU A 46 -0.12 -7.38 21.18
CA GLU A 46 -1.22 -8.31 21.51
C GLU A 46 -2.06 -8.77 20.29
N ILE A 47 -1.59 -8.53 19.07
CA ILE A 47 -2.32 -8.93 17.86
C ILE A 47 -2.55 -10.45 17.84
N ASN A 48 -3.81 -10.86 17.89
CA ASN A 48 -4.26 -12.25 17.85
C ASN A 48 -5.43 -12.45 16.87
N THR A 49 -5.24 -12.02 15.62
CA THR A 49 -6.22 -12.17 14.55
C THR A 49 -5.56 -12.46 13.21
N TYR A 50 -6.36 -12.83 12.21
CA TYR A 50 -5.91 -13.07 10.85
C TYR A 50 -5.58 -11.77 10.12
N LEU A 51 -4.72 -11.87 9.10
CA LEU A 51 -4.30 -10.73 8.29
C LEU A 51 -4.84 -10.86 6.86
N GLU A 52 -5.44 -9.78 6.37
CA GLU A 52 -5.82 -9.62 4.96
C GLU A 52 -4.82 -8.70 4.26
N LEU A 53 -4.25 -9.16 3.16
CA LEU A 53 -3.38 -8.38 2.27
C LEU A 53 -4.14 -8.02 0.99
N SER A 54 -3.95 -6.79 0.52
CA SER A 54 -4.27 -6.43 -0.86
C SER A 54 -3.33 -7.14 -1.84
N LEU A 55 -3.72 -7.21 -3.12
CA LEU A 55 -2.82 -7.76 -4.15
C LEU A 55 -1.55 -6.92 -4.32
N LEU A 56 -1.62 -5.60 -4.13
CA LEU A 56 -0.46 -4.70 -4.09
C LEU A 56 0.55 -5.15 -3.02
N GLU A 57 0.09 -5.29 -1.77
CA GLU A 57 0.91 -5.74 -0.65
C GLU A 57 1.44 -7.16 -0.86
N ALA A 58 0.60 -8.07 -1.37
CA ALA A 58 1.00 -9.45 -1.63
C ALA A 58 2.09 -9.55 -2.70
N ASN A 59 2.02 -8.78 -3.80
CA ASN A 59 3.10 -8.75 -4.80
C ASN A 59 4.40 -8.24 -4.20
N TYR A 60 4.34 -7.18 -3.39
CA TYR A 60 5.52 -6.62 -2.74
C TYR A 60 6.17 -7.62 -1.78
N LEU A 61 5.38 -8.21 -0.89
CA LEU A 61 5.90 -9.19 0.08
C LEU A 61 6.39 -10.48 -0.58
N LEU A 62 5.75 -10.91 -1.69
CA LEU A 62 6.21 -12.06 -2.48
C LEU A 62 7.54 -11.74 -3.15
N GLU A 63 7.70 -10.53 -3.72
CA GLU A 63 8.95 -10.05 -4.32
C GLU A 63 10.09 -9.95 -3.30
N LYS A 64 9.80 -9.50 -2.07
CA LYS A 64 10.76 -9.51 -0.96
C LYS A 64 11.04 -10.92 -0.40
N GLY A 65 10.36 -11.95 -0.90
CA GLY A 65 10.50 -13.31 -0.44
C GLY A 65 10.00 -13.54 0.99
N LEU A 66 9.10 -12.70 1.49
CA LEU A 66 8.56 -12.77 2.86
C LEU A 66 7.34 -13.68 2.96
N ILE A 67 6.60 -13.84 1.86
CA ILE A 67 5.42 -14.71 1.79
C ILE A 67 5.51 -15.71 0.64
N THR A 68 4.69 -16.76 0.72
CA THR A 68 4.28 -17.58 -0.42
C THR A 68 2.77 -17.44 -0.59
N VAL A 69 2.29 -17.38 -1.83
CA VAL A 69 0.85 -17.23 -2.11
C VAL A 69 0.32 -18.52 -2.76
N LYS A 70 -0.72 -19.11 -2.19
CA LYS A 70 -1.37 -20.32 -2.71
C LYS A 70 -2.80 -20.05 -3.18
N THR A 71 -3.25 -20.79 -4.19
CA THR A 71 -4.67 -20.94 -4.55
C THR A 71 -5.03 -22.42 -4.47
N GLY A 72 -5.90 -22.78 -3.52
CA GLY A 72 -6.09 -24.18 -3.14
C GLY A 72 -4.75 -24.84 -2.74
N LYS A 73 -4.36 -25.90 -3.44
CA LYS A 73 -3.08 -26.61 -3.22
C LYS A 73 -1.91 -26.05 -4.04
N ARG A 74 -2.15 -25.14 -4.99
CA ARG A 74 -1.14 -24.66 -5.94
C ARG A 74 -0.45 -23.39 -5.42
N VAL A 75 0.88 -23.37 -5.44
CA VAL A 75 1.67 -22.14 -5.21
C VAL A 75 1.65 -21.29 -6.49
N LEU A 76 1.39 -19.99 -6.34
CA LEU A 76 1.43 -19.01 -7.43
C LEU A 76 2.85 -18.47 -7.61
N SER A 77 3.29 -18.40 -8.86
CA SER A 77 4.48 -17.63 -9.26
C SER A 77 4.21 -16.11 -9.17
N ARG A 78 5.28 -15.32 -9.14
CA ARG A 78 5.20 -13.85 -9.17
C ARG A 78 4.46 -13.37 -10.42
N GLU A 79 4.72 -13.97 -11.57
CA GLU A 79 4.09 -13.62 -12.84
C GLU A 79 2.58 -13.91 -12.82
N GLN A 80 2.17 -15.00 -12.17
CA GLN A 80 0.75 -15.31 -12.00
C GLN A 80 0.03 -14.30 -11.11
N LEU A 81 0.62 -13.97 -9.95
CA LEU A 81 0.03 -12.99 -9.05
C LEU A 81 -0.02 -11.60 -9.70
N LEU A 82 1.04 -11.21 -10.41
CA LEU A 82 1.10 -9.96 -11.17
C LEU A 82 -0.01 -9.88 -12.22
N ARG A 83 -0.21 -10.93 -13.03
CA ARG A 83 -1.30 -10.98 -14.03
C ARG A 83 -2.68 -10.85 -13.39
N LEU A 84 -2.93 -11.51 -12.26
CA LEU A 84 -4.19 -11.37 -11.53
C LEU A 84 -4.39 -9.94 -11.02
N SER A 85 -3.32 -9.30 -10.60
CA SER A 85 -3.36 -7.95 -10.04
C SER A 85 -3.64 -6.90 -11.11
N LYS A 86 -3.01 -7.02 -12.29
CA LYS A 86 -3.29 -6.16 -13.45
C LYS A 86 -4.73 -6.27 -13.94
N LYS A 87 -5.39 -7.43 -13.76
CA LYS A 87 -6.82 -7.59 -14.07
C LYS A 87 -7.74 -6.91 -13.06
N GLN A 88 -7.29 -6.75 -11.81
CA GLN A 88 -8.09 -6.21 -10.72
C GLN A 88 -7.96 -4.69 -10.57
N TYR A 89 -6.80 -4.12 -10.91
CA TYR A 89 -6.51 -2.69 -10.76
C TYR A 89 -6.24 -2.05 -12.12
N ARG A 90 -6.95 -0.96 -12.44
CA ARG A 90 -6.78 -0.21 -13.70
C ARG A 90 -5.36 0.35 -13.87
N LEU A 91 -4.76 0.86 -12.80
CA LEU A 91 -3.43 1.49 -12.77
C LEU A 91 -2.46 0.67 -11.93
N PHE A 92 -2.47 -0.65 -12.09
CA PHE A 92 -1.69 -1.53 -11.22
C PHE A 92 -0.19 -1.19 -11.26
N GLU A 93 0.35 -0.89 -12.44
CA GLU A 93 1.78 -0.70 -12.64
C GLU A 93 2.28 0.55 -11.91
N GLU A 94 1.58 1.66 -12.07
CA GLU A 94 1.87 2.93 -11.41
C GLU A 94 1.65 2.83 -9.91
N LEU A 95 0.53 2.25 -9.48
CA LEU A 95 0.24 2.02 -8.06
C LEU A 95 1.32 1.14 -7.41
N TYR A 96 1.74 0.08 -8.08
CA TYR A 96 2.75 -0.84 -7.56
C TYR A 96 4.13 -0.21 -7.54
N ALA A 97 4.51 0.54 -8.58
CA ALA A 97 5.79 1.23 -8.63
C ALA A 97 5.92 2.26 -7.50
N VAL A 98 4.90 3.09 -7.30
CA VAL A 98 4.85 4.07 -6.20
C VAL A 98 4.83 3.38 -4.83
N TYR A 99 3.97 2.36 -4.67
CA TYR A 99 3.92 1.59 -3.43
C TYR A 99 5.28 0.98 -3.08
N LYS A 100 5.93 0.34 -4.06
CA LYS A 100 7.24 -0.30 -3.91
C LYS A 100 8.31 0.73 -3.56
N ASP A 101 8.42 1.82 -4.31
CA ASP A 101 9.43 2.85 -4.06
C ASP A 101 9.31 3.46 -2.65
N LEU A 102 8.08 3.76 -2.20
CA LEU A 102 7.85 4.26 -0.85
C LEU A 102 8.21 3.22 0.22
N ARG A 103 7.84 1.95 0.01
CA ARG A 103 8.17 0.86 0.93
C ARG A 103 9.67 0.58 1.00
N ASP A 104 10.35 0.61 -0.15
CA ASP A 104 11.80 0.41 -0.25
C ASP A 104 12.57 1.55 0.44
N LYS A 105 12.01 2.76 0.46
CA LYS A 105 12.51 3.91 1.23
C LYS A 105 12.21 3.84 2.74
N GLY A 106 11.54 2.79 3.20
CA GLY A 106 11.25 2.56 4.61
C GLY A 106 9.94 3.19 5.12
N TYR A 107 9.13 3.80 4.25
CA TYR A 107 7.84 4.35 4.66
C TYR A 107 6.79 3.26 4.88
N VAL A 108 5.84 3.55 5.76
CA VAL A 108 4.64 2.74 5.94
C VAL A 108 3.55 3.26 5.00
N VAL A 109 3.14 2.42 4.05
CA VAL A 109 2.13 2.77 3.03
C VAL A 109 0.81 2.05 3.34
N ARG A 110 -0.27 2.80 3.50
CA ARG A 110 -1.63 2.33 3.82
C ARG A 110 -2.65 2.82 2.79
N PRO A 111 -3.80 2.15 2.60
CA PRO A 111 -4.88 2.69 1.78
C PRO A 111 -5.39 4.05 2.29
N ALA A 112 -5.58 5.02 1.38
CA ALA A 112 -6.10 6.35 1.69
C ALA A 112 -7.52 6.62 1.18
N LEU A 113 -8.34 5.59 0.96
CA LEU A 113 -9.71 5.75 0.47
C LEU A 113 -10.52 6.78 1.29
N LYS A 114 -10.33 6.81 2.62
CA LYS A 114 -10.97 7.79 3.53
C LYS A 114 -10.54 9.25 3.34
N PHE A 115 -9.51 9.50 2.53
CA PHE A 115 -8.99 10.82 2.17
C PHE A 115 -9.17 11.11 0.67
N GLY A 116 -9.86 10.25 -0.08
CA GLY A 116 -10.03 10.41 -1.53
C GLY A 116 -8.74 10.26 -2.33
N ALA A 117 -7.79 9.46 -1.84
CA ALA A 117 -6.51 9.21 -2.50
C ALA A 117 -6.11 7.73 -2.39
N ASP A 118 -5.02 7.36 -3.05
CA ASP A 118 -4.57 5.97 -3.14
C ASP A 118 -3.84 5.54 -1.87
N PHE A 119 -2.84 6.32 -1.45
CA PHE A 119 -1.99 5.98 -0.30
C PHE A 119 -1.93 7.06 0.78
N ALA A 120 -1.92 6.60 2.02
CA ALA A 120 -1.53 7.38 3.19
C ALA A 120 -0.16 6.87 3.62
N VAL A 121 0.82 7.76 3.59
CA VAL A 121 2.23 7.44 3.79
C VAL A 121 2.69 7.99 5.13
N TYR A 122 3.27 7.11 5.91
CA TYR A 122 3.67 7.32 7.30
C TYR A 122 5.18 7.08 7.40
N GLN A 123 5.86 7.81 8.28
CA GLN A 123 7.28 7.58 8.55
C GLN A 123 7.45 6.36 9.47
N TYR A 124 6.67 6.29 10.54
CA TYR A 124 6.73 5.22 11.53
C TYR A 124 5.47 4.38 11.57
N GLY A 125 4.31 4.98 11.30
CA GLY A 125 3.05 4.24 11.16
C GLY A 125 1.83 4.94 11.75
N PRO A 126 0.63 4.38 11.52
CA PRO A 126 -0.62 4.91 12.06
C PRO A 126 -0.63 4.91 13.59
N GLY A 127 -0.93 6.05 14.21
CA GLY A 127 -0.97 6.20 15.68
C GLY A 127 0.34 6.66 16.29
N ILE A 128 1.44 6.67 15.52
CA ILE A 128 2.74 7.23 15.91
C ILE A 128 2.93 8.58 15.20
N ASP A 129 2.70 8.63 13.88
CA ASP A 129 2.83 9.88 13.13
C ASP A 129 1.56 10.74 13.21
N HIS A 130 1.76 12.06 13.37
CA HIS A 130 0.66 13.03 13.41
C HIS A 130 0.20 13.51 12.03
N ALA A 131 1.04 13.46 10.99
CA ALA A 131 0.71 13.96 9.66
C ALA A 131 1.25 13.07 8.52
N PRO A 132 0.44 12.12 8.00
CA PRO A 132 0.84 11.33 6.83
C PRO A 132 0.74 12.15 5.54
N PHE A 133 1.63 11.90 4.58
CA PHE A 133 1.45 12.35 3.20
C PHE A 133 0.26 11.60 2.59
N ILE A 134 -0.58 12.32 1.85
CA ILE A 134 -1.67 11.73 1.08
C ILE A 134 -1.23 11.72 -0.38
N VAL A 135 -0.99 10.52 -0.90
CA VAL A 135 -0.46 10.31 -2.24
C VAL A 135 -1.59 9.86 -3.16
N HIS A 136 -1.80 10.61 -4.23
CA HIS A 136 -2.67 10.23 -5.33
C HIS A 136 -1.82 9.86 -6.55
N VAL A 137 -2.05 8.66 -7.08
CA VAL A 137 -1.26 8.09 -8.18
C VAL A 137 -1.97 8.32 -9.50
N LEU A 138 -1.25 8.89 -10.46
CA LEU A 138 -1.75 9.20 -11.79
C LEU A 138 -0.87 8.53 -12.86
N PRO A 139 -1.43 8.19 -14.03
CA PRO A 139 -0.65 7.85 -15.22
C PRO A 139 0.36 8.96 -15.54
N ASN A 140 1.52 8.61 -16.10
CA ASN A 140 2.53 9.61 -16.47
C ASN A 140 2.04 10.55 -17.58
N SER A 141 1.11 10.08 -18.40
CA SER A 141 0.45 10.85 -19.46
C SER A 141 -0.83 11.57 -19.00
N ALA A 142 -1.10 11.62 -17.68
CA ALA A 142 -2.35 12.21 -17.20
C ALA A 142 -2.36 13.71 -17.44
N GLU A 143 -3.40 14.18 -18.12
CA GLU A 143 -3.76 15.59 -18.12
C GLU A 143 -4.54 15.90 -16.85
N ILE A 144 -4.10 16.92 -16.11
CA ILE A 144 -4.69 17.30 -14.83
C ILE A 144 -5.41 18.64 -15.03
N ASP A 145 -6.72 18.63 -14.85
CA ASP A 145 -7.47 19.87 -14.74
C ASP A 145 -7.00 20.63 -13.47
N PRO A 146 -6.62 21.91 -13.56
CA PRO A 146 -6.21 22.70 -12.40
C PRO A 146 -7.21 22.65 -11.22
N VAL A 147 -8.50 22.45 -11.49
CA VAL A 147 -9.54 22.27 -10.48
C VAL A 147 -9.29 21.02 -9.61
N GLU A 148 -8.68 19.97 -10.16
CA GLU A 148 -8.32 18.78 -9.39
C GLU A 148 -7.22 19.05 -8.36
N ILE A 149 -6.27 19.95 -8.69
CA ILE A 149 -5.24 20.40 -7.74
C ILE A 149 -5.88 21.22 -6.62
N VAL A 150 -6.85 22.09 -6.95
CA VAL A 150 -7.61 22.84 -5.94
C VAL A 150 -8.44 21.89 -5.06
N ARG A 151 -9.10 20.88 -5.65
CA ARG A 151 -9.85 19.83 -4.93
C ARG A 151 -8.94 19.07 -3.97
N ALA A 152 -7.75 18.71 -4.42
CA ALA A 152 -6.75 18.06 -3.59
C ALA A 152 -6.32 18.95 -2.41
N GLY A 153 -6.08 20.24 -2.66
CA GLY A 153 -5.84 21.23 -1.62
C GLY A 153 -6.96 21.27 -0.58
N ARG A 154 -8.23 21.26 -1.01
CA ARG A 154 -9.39 21.22 -0.10
C ARG A 154 -9.43 19.94 0.74
N LEU A 155 -9.24 18.78 0.13
CA LEU A 155 -9.23 17.49 0.83
C LEU A 155 -8.13 17.43 1.90
N SER A 156 -6.98 18.04 1.62
CA SER A 156 -5.85 18.13 2.54
C SER A 156 -6.00 19.19 3.63
N HIS A 157 -6.70 20.30 3.35
CA HIS A 157 -6.87 21.43 4.27
C HIS A 157 -7.55 21.03 5.59
N THR A 158 -8.60 20.21 5.53
CA THR A 158 -9.35 19.80 6.73
C THR A 158 -8.54 18.87 7.62
N VAL A 159 -7.63 18.08 7.05
CA VAL A 159 -6.83 17.08 7.79
C VAL A 159 -5.38 17.52 8.06
N ARG A 160 -4.99 18.72 7.60
CA ARG A 160 -3.63 19.30 7.69
C ARG A 160 -2.53 18.37 7.14
N LYS A 161 -2.85 17.62 6.08
CA LYS A 161 -1.92 16.67 5.47
C LYS A 161 -1.34 17.21 4.18
N LYS A 162 -0.09 16.87 3.90
CA LYS A 162 0.55 17.23 2.63
C LYS A 162 0.00 16.35 1.52
N PHE A 163 -0.58 16.98 0.50
CA PHE A 163 -1.02 16.27 -0.70
C PHE A 163 0.15 16.09 -1.65
N VAL A 164 0.27 14.90 -2.22
CA VAL A 164 1.32 14.54 -3.15
C VAL A 164 0.68 13.86 -4.35
N LEU A 165 0.98 14.35 -5.55
CA LEU A 165 0.75 13.58 -6.76
C LEU A 165 1.97 12.71 -7.01
N ALA A 166 1.74 11.46 -7.37
CA ALA A 166 2.80 10.54 -7.76
C ALA A 166 2.51 9.93 -9.12
N THR A 167 3.56 9.71 -9.90
CA THR A 167 3.48 8.97 -11.15
C THR A 167 4.71 8.09 -11.33
N PHE A 168 4.64 7.19 -12.31
CA PHE A 168 5.73 6.32 -12.68
C PHE A 168 6.10 6.55 -14.15
N ASP A 169 7.31 7.05 -14.37
CA ASP A 169 7.90 7.15 -15.71
C ASP A 169 8.40 5.76 -16.12
N GLU A 170 7.68 5.14 -17.06
CA GLU A 170 8.02 3.81 -17.56
C GLU A 170 9.33 3.76 -18.36
N VAL A 171 9.74 4.88 -18.98
CA VAL A 171 10.96 4.98 -19.80
C VAL A 171 12.17 5.10 -18.89
N GLN A 172 12.10 6.01 -17.91
CA GLN A 172 13.18 6.24 -16.95
C GLN A 172 13.16 5.23 -15.79
N LYS A 173 12.11 4.39 -15.70
CA LYS A 173 11.87 3.45 -14.59
C LYS A 173 11.92 4.15 -13.22
N LYS A 174 11.35 5.35 -13.13
CA LYS A 174 11.46 6.22 -11.96
C LYS A 174 10.10 6.69 -11.48
N THR A 175 9.89 6.71 -10.18
CA THR A 175 8.74 7.36 -9.54
C THR A 175 9.02 8.85 -9.39
N VAL A 176 8.04 9.67 -9.78
CA VAL A 176 8.10 11.14 -9.68
C VAL A 176 7.00 11.60 -8.72
N TYR A 177 7.34 12.54 -7.83
CA TYR A 177 6.44 13.05 -6.81
C TYR A 177 6.36 14.58 -6.91
N TYR A 178 5.14 15.10 -6.92
CA TYR A 178 4.84 16.53 -6.88
C TYR A 178 4.10 16.83 -5.59
N MET A 179 4.73 17.60 -4.70
CA MET A 179 4.15 18.00 -3.43
C MET A 179 3.60 19.42 -3.53
N PHE A 180 2.38 19.61 -3.03
CA PHE A 180 1.71 20.90 -3.02
C PHE A 180 1.60 21.40 -1.59
N ASP A 181 2.09 22.62 -1.34
CA ASP A 181 1.91 23.34 -0.08
C ASP A 181 1.10 24.61 -0.37
N TRP A 182 0.08 24.88 0.45
CA TRP A 182 -0.78 26.05 0.25
C TRP A 182 -0.01 27.32 0.62
N TRP A 183 0.17 28.21 -0.35
CA TRP A 183 0.90 29.44 -0.17
C TRP A 183 -0.06 30.63 -0.04
N LYS A 184 0.14 31.45 1.00
CA LYS A 184 -0.46 32.77 1.13
C LYS A 184 0.56 33.79 0.63
N ALA A 185 0.20 34.51 -0.43
CA ALA A 185 0.95 35.67 -0.93
C ALA A 185 0.84 36.84 0.06
#